data_AF-A0A818ED91-F1
#
_entry.id   AF-A0A818ED91-F1
#
_cell.length_a   1.000
_cell.length_b   1.000
_cell.length_c   1.000
_cell.angle_alpha   90.00
_cell.angle_beta   90.00
_cell.angle_gamma   90.00
#
_symmetry.space_group_name_H-M   'P 1'
#
loop_
_entity.id
_entity.type
_entity.pdbx_description
1 polymer ?
#
loop_
_entity_poly.entity_id
_entity_poly.type
_entity_poly.pdbx_seq_one_letter_code
_entity_poly.pdbx_strand_id
1 'polypeptide(L)'
;MKVCTEGHFNIEFTFDDLMRIKSWHFAIKQHRELIPRSVVAIPTDNPMYLDQLSKNLTRNGLTLAMLNFLRLCEILEPMQELMSRHKTTTFSPRDCLKTILHQRWSKTCSDNRQTAKPRRKRKTAAVNNTNLPPTKESNINNCTTPTKKRSPANNIYSQPSTQTINNMPGVG
;
A
#
# COMPACT_ATOMS: atom_id res chain seq x y z
N MET A 1 26.64 -13.64 25.49
CA MET A 1 26.69 -13.78 24.03
C MET A 1 26.62 -12.40 23.42
N LYS A 2 27.48 -12.08 22.46
CA LYS A 2 27.53 -10.75 21.82
C LYS A 2 27.15 -10.90 20.36
N VAL A 3 26.27 -10.02 19.86
CA VAL A 3 25.90 -9.97 18.45
C VAL A 3 26.59 -8.76 17.83
N CYS A 4 27.35 -9.00 16.75
CA CYS A 4 28.01 -7.95 15.97
C CYS A 4 27.33 -7.85 14.62
N THR A 5 26.71 -6.71 14.33
CA THR A 5 26.00 -6.46 13.07
C THR A 5 26.74 -5.41 12.27
N GLU A 6 27.10 -5.73 11.04
CA GLU A 6 27.84 -4.85 10.14
C GLU A 6 26.95 -4.41 8.97
N GLY A 7 27.09 -3.17 8.55
CA GLY A 7 26.22 -2.58 7.54
C GLY A 7 26.64 -1.17 7.13
N HIS A 8 25.89 -0.59 6.20
CA HIS A 8 26.00 0.83 5.88
C HIS A 8 25.10 1.63 6.82
N PHE A 9 25.69 2.61 7.50
CA PHE A 9 24.94 3.54 8.32
C PHE A 9 25.04 4.94 7.71
N ASN A 10 23.90 5.47 7.29
CA ASN A 10 23.77 6.82 6.77
C ASN A 10 22.97 7.66 7.77
N ILE A 11 23.45 8.86 8.08
CA ILE A 11 22.82 9.79 9.00
C ILE A 11 22.79 11.16 8.34
N GLU A 12 21.62 11.76 8.31
CA GLU A 12 21.47 13.16 7.91
C GLU A 12 21.26 14.00 9.17
N PHE A 13 22.00 15.09 9.28
CA PHE A 13 21.86 16.06 10.36
C PHE A 13 21.09 17.29 9.89
N THR A 14 20.37 17.92 10.81
CA THR A 14 19.84 19.27 10.61
C THR A 14 20.98 20.28 10.60
N PHE A 15 20.83 21.34 9.81
CA PHE A 15 21.75 22.47 9.82
C PHE A 15 21.28 23.48 10.88
N ASP A 16 21.41 23.10 12.15
CA ASP A 16 21.17 23.92 13.33
C ASP A 16 22.35 23.78 14.32
N ASP A 17 22.45 24.69 15.29
CA ASP A 17 23.56 24.69 16.26
C ASP A 17 23.63 23.40 17.10
N LEU A 18 22.51 22.67 17.19
CA LEU A 18 22.40 21.41 17.94
C LEU A 18 22.74 20.17 17.10
N MET A 19 22.95 20.32 15.78
CA MET A 19 23.20 19.24 14.81
C MET A 19 22.36 17.99 15.10
N ARG A 20 21.05 18.13 15.16
CA ARG A 20 20.14 17.02 15.50
C ARG A 20 20.09 16.01 14.36
N ILE A 21 19.90 14.73 14.69
CA ILE A 21 19.66 13.69 13.69
C ILE A 21 18.29 13.95 13.04
N LYS A 22 18.30 14.25 11.75
CA LYS A 22 17.09 14.43 10.93
C LYS A 22 16.56 13.10 10.45
N SER A 23 17.44 12.25 9.94
CA SER A 23 17.11 10.92 9.44
C SER A 23 18.30 10.00 9.66
N TRP A 24 18.02 8.72 9.83
CA TRP A 24 19.04 7.69 9.89
C TRP A 24 18.56 6.48 9.11
N HIS A 25 19.50 5.83 8.42
CA HIS A 25 19.24 4.63 7.65
C HIS A 25 20.38 3.64 7.89
N PHE A 26 20.02 2.44 8.37
CA PHE A 26 20.97 1.36 8.61
C PHE A 26 20.64 0.16 7.75
N ALA A 27 21.50 -0.12 6.76
CA ALA A 27 21.38 -1.26 5.86
C ALA A 27 22.35 -2.36 6.30
N ILE A 28 21.80 -3.43 6.88
CA ILE A 28 22.57 -4.57 7.40
C ILE A 28 23.13 -5.41 6.25
N LYS A 29 24.44 -5.71 6.29
CA LYS A 29 25.13 -6.59 5.33
C LYS A 29 25.37 -7.98 5.89
N GLN A 30 25.95 -8.05 7.09
CA GLN A 30 26.30 -9.31 7.73
C GLN A 30 26.18 -9.19 9.25
N HIS A 31 26.04 -10.32 9.94
CA HIS A 31 26.03 -10.36 11.40
C HIS A 31 26.78 -11.61 11.90
N ARG A 32 27.35 -11.51 13.10
CA ARG A 32 28.08 -12.59 13.77
C ARG A 32 27.67 -12.69 15.22
N GLU A 33 27.49 -13.91 15.69
CA GLU A 33 27.17 -14.20 17.08
C GLU A 33 28.39 -14.79 17.78
N LEU A 34 28.86 -14.10 18.82
CA LEU A 34 30.06 -14.43 19.57
C LEU A 34 29.68 -15.08 20.90
N ILE A 35 30.14 -16.32 21.08
CA ILE A 35 29.95 -17.11 22.29
C ILE A 35 31.20 -16.96 23.18
N PRO A 36 31.06 -16.64 24.49
CA PRO A 36 32.20 -16.57 25.40
C PRO A 36 32.90 -17.92 25.53
N ARG A 37 34.24 -17.92 25.53
CA ARG A 37 35.04 -19.15 25.66
C ARG A 37 34.75 -19.93 26.95
N SER A 38 34.41 -19.24 28.04
CA SER A 38 34.07 -19.89 29.32
C SER A 38 32.85 -20.82 29.22
N VAL A 39 31.90 -20.53 28.33
CA VAL A 39 30.69 -21.34 28.11
C VAL A 39 31.01 -22.60 27.29
N VAL A 40 32.03 -22.52 26.43
CA VAL A 40 32.49 -23.63 25.57
C VAL A 40 33.52 -24.51 26.28
N ALA A 41 34.28 -23.96 27.23
CA ALA A 41 35.34 -24.67 27.96
C ALA A 41 34.83 -25.56 29.10
N ILE A 42 33.53 -25.55 29.38
CA ILE A 42 32.90 -26.55 30.26
C ILE A 42 33.06 -27.90 29.56
N PRO A 43 33.66 -28.93 30.18
CA PRO A 43 33.68 -30.27 29.62
C PRO A 43 32.24 -30.74 29.43
N THR A 44 31.69 -30.54 28.25
CA THR A 44 30.34 -30.97 27.92
C THR A 44 30.44 -32.41 27.47
N ASP A 45 30.21 -33.33 28.40
CA ASP A 45 29.95 -34.75 28.09
C ASP A 45 28.66 -34.93 27.26
N ASN A 46 27.93 -33.84 26.99
CA ASN A 46 26.65 -33.80 26.30
C ASN A 46 26.74 -33.07 24.94
N PRO A 47 26.86 -33.80 23.80
CA PRO A 47 26.90 -33.21 22.46
C PRO A 47 25.64 -32.40 22.10
N MET A 48 24.49 -32.67 22.74
CA MET A 48 23.25 -31.90 22.56
C MET A 48 23.38 -30.43 22.95
N TYR A 49 24.19 -30.11 23.97
CA TYR A 49 24.32 -28.72 24.45
C TYR A 49 25.07 -27.85 23.43
N LEU A 50 26.10 -28.41 22.80
CA LEU A 50 26.87 -27.73 21.77
C LEU A 50 26.04 -27.48 20.50
N ASP A 51 25.20 -28.45 20.11
CA ASP A 51 24.25 -28.27 19.01
C ASP A 51 23.29 -27.10 19.27
N GLN A 52 22.80 -26.97 20.50
CA GLN A 52 21.94 -25.85 20.88
C GLN A 52 22.69 -24.50 20.84
N LEU A 53 23.95 -24.48 21.26
CA LEU A 53 24.78 -23.27 21.25
C LEU A 53 25.16 -22.83 19.83
N SER A 54 25.18 -23.76 18.87
CA SER A 54 25.48 -23.48 17.45
C SER A 54 24.35 -22.78 16.70
N LYS A 55 23.13 -22.79 17.25
CA LYS A 55 21.96 -22.18 16.61
C LYS A 55 22.02 -20.67 16.75
N ASN A 56 21.83 -19.98 15.63
CA ASN A 56 21.72 -18.52 15.64
C ASN A 56 20.47 -18.10 16.44
N LEU A 57 20.67 -17.14 17.35
CA LEU A 57 19.60 -16.56 18.17
C LEU A 57 18.90 -15.38 17.46
N THR A 58 19.63 -14.68 16.60
CA THR A 58 19.15 -13.49 15.88
C THR A 58 18.83 -13.80 14.43
N ARG A 59 18.02 -12.92 13.84
CA ARG A 59 17.73 -12.92 12.40
C ARG A 59 18.17 -11.58 11.83
N ASN A 60 19.11 -11.62 10.90
CA ASN A 60 19.76 -10.42 10.35
C ASN A 60 20.43 -9.56 11.43
N GLY A 61 20.98 -10.17 12.49
CA GLY A 61 21.64 -9.44 13.58
C GLY A 61 20.68 -8.70 14.52
N LEU A 62 19.37 -8.93 14.38
CA LEU A 62 18.34 -8.40 15.26
C LEU A 62 17.68 -9.54 16.05
N THR A 63 17.43 -9.30 17.33
CA THR A 63 16.69 -10.25 18.17
C THR A 63 15.23 -10.33 17.72
N LEU A 64 14.58 -11.47 18.00
CA LEU A 64 13.15 -11.64 17.70
C LEU A 64 12.28 -10.57 18.37
N ALA A 65 12.62 -10.19 19.60
CA ALA A 65 11.93 -9.12 20.32
C ALA A 65 12.01 -7.79 19.57
N MET A 66 13.19 -7.43 19.05
CA MET A 66 13.37 -6.21 18.28
C MET A 66 12.63 -6.24 16.93
N LEU A 67 12.65 -7.38 16.23
CA LEU A 67 11.88 -7.57 15.00
C LEU A 67 10.37 -7.44 15.22
N ASN A 68 9.87 -8.04 16.31
CA ASN A 68 8.46 -7.93 16.68
C ASN A 68 8.09 -6.49 17.04
N PHE A 69 8.97 -5.78 17.74
CA PHE A 69 8.78 -4.36 18.03
C PHE A 69 8.71 -3.49 16.76
N LEU A 70 9.62 -3.70 15.79
CA LEU A 70 9.61 -2.96 14.53
C LEU A 70 8.36 -3.23 13.70
N ARG A 71 7.90 -4.48 13.64
CA ARG A 71 6.64 -4.86 13.00
C ARG A 71 5.43 -4.18 13.65
N LEU A 72 5.43 -4.06 14.98
CA LEU A 72 4.39 -3.31 15.68
C LEU A 72 4.46 -1.82 15.32
N CYS A 73 5.64 -1.22 15.25
CA CYS A 73 5.79 0.19 14.86
C CYS A 73 5.21 0.47 13.46
N GLU A 74 5.47 -0.41 12.49
CA GLU A 74 4.93 -0.31 11.13
C GLU A 74 3.39 -0.35 11.09
N ILE A 75 2.76 -1.14 11.98
CA ILE A 75 1.30 -1.22 12.08
C ILE A 75 0.72 -0.03 12.87
N LEU A 76 1.44 0.42 13.90
CA LEU A 76 0.97 1.49 14.76
C LEU A 76 0.95 2.84 14.06
N GLU A 77 1.85 3.10 13.12
CA GLU A 77 1.86 4.34 12.33
C GLU A 77 0.54 4.61 11.58
N PRO A 78 0.01 3.71 10.72
CA PRO A 78 -1.28 3.91 10.09
C PRO A 78 -2.44 3.86 11.09
N MET A 79 -2.32 3.10 12.19
CA MET A 79 -3.32 3.14 13.26
C MET A 79 -3.36 4.50 13.96
N GLN A 80 -2.23 5.19 14.13
CA GLN A 80 -2.19 6.54 14.71
C GLN A 80 -2.90 7.55 13.80
N GLU A 81 -2.69 7.46 12.48
CA GLU A 81 -3.44 8.28 11.51
C GLU A 81 -4.94 8.00 11.57
N LEU A 82 -5.33 6.72 11.59
CA LEU A 82 -6.73 6.30 11.76
C LEU A 82 -7.33 6.86 13.04
N MET A 83 -6.65 6.68 14.17
CA MET A 83 -7.13 7.12 15.48
C MET A 83 -7.20 8.64 15.58
N SER A 84 -6.27 9.36 14.95
CA SER A 84 -6.30 10.83 14.84
C SER A 84 -7.57 11.31 14.14
N ARG A 85 -7.92 10.70 13.00
CA ARG A 85 -9.16 11.01 12.28
C ARG A 85 -10.40 10.59 13.07
N HIS A 86 -10.37 9.40 13.68
CA HIS A 86 -11.46 8.89 14.51
C HIS A 86 -11.81 9.83 15.67
N LYS A 87 -10.82 10.47 16.31
CA LYS A 87 -11.08 11.47 17.37
C LYS A 87 -12.00 12.61 16.93
N THR A 88 -12.09 12.89 15.62
CA THR A 88 -12.97 13.93 15.07
C THR A 88 -14.27 13.40 14.45
N THR A 89 -14.38 12.07 14.27
CA THR A 89 -15.55 11.43 13.67
C THR A 89 -16.30 10.60 14.71
N THR A 90 -17.61 10.80 14.87
CA THR A 90 -18.44 10.09 15.86
C THR A 90 -18.74 8.62 15.52
N PHE A 91 -18.18 8.09 14.45
CA PHE A 91 -18.36 6.69 14.00
C PHE A 91 -17.37 5.75 14.66
N SER A 92 -17.67 4.45 14.72
CA SER A 92 -16.75 3.46 15.29
C SER A 92 -15.38 3.44 14.58
N PRO A 93 -14.28 3.05 15.25
CA PRO A 93 -12.95 2.94 14.63
C PRO A 93 -12.94 2.05 13.38
N ARG A 94 -13.79 1.01 13.36
CA ARG A 94 -13.93 0.09 12.22
C ARG A 94 -14.53 0.78 10.99
N ASP A 95 -15.52 1.66 11.19
CA ASP A 95 -16.16 2.37 10.09
C ASP A 95 -15.30 3.52 9.58
N CYS A 96 -14.57 4.20 10.48
CA CYS A 96 -13.54 5.17 10.10
C CYS A 96 -12.48 4.52 9.18
N LEU A 97 -12.03 3.31 9.50
CA LEU A 97 -11.09 2.55 8.68
C LEU A 97 -11.63 2.24 7.28
N LYS A 98 -12.88 1.76 7.18
CA LYS A 98 -13.51 1.47 5.88
C LYS A 98 -13.55 2.72 5.00
N THR A 99 -13.94 3.86 5.55
CA THR A 99 -14.00 5.13 4.82
C THR A 99 -12.62 5.57 4.34
N ILE A 100 -11.58 5.46 5.19
CA ILE A 100 -10.20 5.79 4.80
C ILE A 100 -9.70 4.88 3.68
N LEU A 101 -9.95 3.57 3.76
CA LEU A 101 -9.56 2.62 2.71
C LEU A 101 -10.24 2.93 1.39
N HIS A 102 -11.55 3.21 1.42
CA HIS A 102 -12.31 3.58 0.23
C HIS A 102 -11.81 4.89 -0.38
N GLN A 103 -11.56 5.91 0.44
CA GLN A 103 -10.99 7.19 -0.01
C GLN A 103 -9.61 6.99 -0.65
N ARG A 104 -8.70 6.27 0.02
CA ARG A 104 -7.34 6.03 -0.49
C ARG A 104 -7.36 5.23 -1.78
N TRP A 105 -8.19 4.18 -1.85
CA TRP A 105 -8.40 3.39 -3.06
C TRP A 105 -8.95 4.25 -4.21
N SER A 106 -10.01 5.03 -3.96
CA SER A 106 -10.62 5.90 -4.98
C SER A 106 -9.63 6.94 -5.52
N LYS A 107 -8.77 7.50 -4.66
CA LYS A 107 -7.71 8.46 -5.03
C LYS A 107 -6.66 7.79 -5.91
N THR A 108 -6.16 6.62 -5.53
CA THR A 108 -5.22 5.84 -6.35
C THR A 108 -5.82 5.45 -7.71
N CYS A 109 -7.10 5.05 -7.75
CA CYS A 109 -7.79 4.74 -9.00
C CYS A 109 -8.06 5.97 -9.89
N SER A 110 -8.17 7.16 -9.30
CA SER A 110 -8.41 8.42 -10.03
C SER A 110 -7.11 9.01 -10.59
N ASP A 111 -6.02 8.97 -9.81
CA ASP A 111 -4.69 9.44 -10.26
C ASP A 111 -4.17 8.60 -11.44
N ASN A 112 -4.47 7.30 -11.48
CA ASN A 112 -4.05 6.41 -12.58
C ASN A 112 -4.86 6.60 -13.88
N ARG A 113 -5.97 7.37 -13.85
CA ARG A 113 -6.81 7.66 -15.03
C ARG A 113 -6.39 8.93 -15.78
N GLN A 114 -5.63 9.85 -15.18
CA GLN A 114 -5.22 11.11 -15.81
C GLN A 114 -3.97 11.02 -16.69
N THR A 115 -3.18 9.94 -16.59
CA THR A 115 -2.03 9.69 -17.48
C THR A 115 -2.43 9.11 -18.85
N ALA A 116 -3.67 8.63 -19.00
CA ALA A 116 -4.24 8.22 -20.28
C ALA A 116 -4.92 9.39 -21.01
N LYS A 117 -4.18 10.47 -21.31
CA LYS A 117 -4.65 11.44 -22.31
C LYS A 117 -4.66 10.75 -23.68
N PRO A 118 -5.78 10.71 -24.43
CA PRO A 118 -5.78 10.17 -25.77
C PRO A 118 -4.83 11.00 -26.63
N ARG A 119 -3.73 10.39 -27.08
CA ARG A 119 -2.77 10.96 -28.02
C ARG A 119 -3.57 11.45 -29.25
N ARG A 120 -3.79 12.77 -29.34
CA ARG A 120 -4.39 13.42 -30.52
C ARG A 120 -3.59 12.93 -31.73
N LYS A 121 -4.22 12.15 -32.61
CA LYS A 121 -3.63 11.69 -33.88
C LYS A 121 -3.09 12.93 -34.61
N ARG A 122 -1.76 13.06 -34.66
CA ARG A 122 -1.06 14.05 -35.48
C ARG A 122 -1.36 13.71 -36.94
N LYS A 123 -2.13 14.58 -37.61
CA LYS A 123 -2.40 14.50 -39.05
C LYS A 123 -1.06 14.45 -39.78
N THR A 124 -0.87 13.43 -40.61
CA THR A 124 0.26 13.32 -41.54
C THR A 124 0.20 14.50 -42.52
N ALA A 125 1.30 15.25 -42.60
CA ALA A 125 1.53 16.21 -43.67
C ALA A 125 1.92 15.42 -44.92
N ALA A 126 1.09 15.47 -45.97
CA ALA A 126 1.45 15.00 -47.30
C ALA A 126 1.98 16.21 -48.09
N VAL A 127 3.19 16.08 -48.62
CA VAL A 127 3.87 17.05 -49.49
C VAL A 127 3.73 16.58 -50.94
N ASN A 128 3.16 17.48 -51.77
CA ASN A 128 3.38 17.80 -53.19
C ASN A 128 3.40 16.67 -54.25
N ASN A 129 2.54 16.72 -55.29
CA ASN A 129 2.74 17.48 -56.55
C ASN A 129 1.72 17.14 -57.68
N THR A 130 1.16 18.21 -58.29
CA THR A 130 0.86 18.47 -59.73
C THR A 130 0.14 17.48 -60.67
N ASN A 131 -0.99 17.96 -61.24
CA ASN A 131 -1.36 18.04 -62.69
C ASN A 131 -2.81 17.63 -63.07
N LEU A 132 -3.31 18.30 -64.11
CA LEU A 132 -4.70 18.60 -64.54
C LEU A 132 -5.46 17.44 -65.29
N PRO A 133 -6.71 17.62 -65.80
CA PRO A 133 -7.87 16.70 -65.67
C PRO A 133 -8.15 15.84 -66.93
N PRO A 134 -9.24 15.01 -67.05
CA PRO A 134 -10.59 15.50 -67.43
C PRO A 134 -11.83 14.63 -67.01
N THR A 135 -13.03 15.18 -67.31
CA THR A 135 -14.30 14.52 -67.75
C THR A 135 -15.25 13.73 -66.81
N LYS A 136 -16.46 14.30 -66.72
CA LYS A 136 -17.84 13.75 -66.90
C LYS A 136 -18.31 12.41 -66.29
N GLU A 137 -19.53 12.53 -65.73
CA GLU A 137 -20.70 11.63 -65.80
C GLU A 137 -21.09 10.71 -64.62
N SER A 138 -22.28 11.02 -64.08
CA SER A 138 -23.39 10.16 -63.60
C SER A 138 -23.16 9.12 -62.48
N ASN A 139 -23.91 9.17 -61.37
CA ASN A 139 -25.29 8.63 -61.24
C ASN A 139 -25.77 8.53 -59.76
N ILE A 140 -27.06 8.89 -59.54
CA ILE A 140 -28.09 8.25 -58.68
C ILE A 140 -27.81 8.15 -57.15
N ASN A 141 -28.42 8.98 -56.31
CA ASN A 141 -29.79 8.95 -55.74
C ASN A 141 -30.07 7.89 -54.64
N ASN A 142 -30.66 8.40 -53.55
CA ASN A 142 -31.55 7.78 -52.55
C ASN A 142 -30.89 7.03 -51.36
N CYS A 143 -31.04 7.54 -50.12
CA CYS A 143 -32.19 7.41 -49.17
C CYS A 143 -31.81 6.33 -48.13
N THR A 144 -31.88 6.47 -46.80
CA THR A 144 -33.06 6.76 -45.96
C THR A 144 -32.57 6.85 -44.50
N THR A 145 -33.06 7.82 -43.71
CA THR A 145 -33.15 7.77 -42.24
C THR A 145 -34.10 6.63 -41.80
N PRO A 146 -34.08 6.00 -40.59
CA PRO A 146 -34.28 6.75 -39.34
C PRO A 146 -33.70 6.17 -38.02
N THR A 147 -33.63 7.10 -37.08
CA THR A 147 -33.61 6.99 -35.60
C THR A 147 -34.67 6.05 -35.00
N LYS A 148 -34.32 5.39 -33.88
CA LYS A 148 -35.14 4.99 -32.69
C LYS A 148 -34.22 4.14 -31.79
N LYS A 149 -34.17 4.15 -30.45
CA LYS A 149 -34.96 4.76 -29.37
C LYS A 149 -34.09 4.65 -28.10
N ARG A 150 -34.12 5.68 -27.26
CA ARG A 150 -33.52 5.75 -25.92
C ARG A 150 -34.64 5.48 -24.90
N SER A 151 -34.42 4.62 -23.91
CA SER A 151 -35.30 4.45 -22.75
C SER A 151 -34.45 4.32 -21.47
N PRO A 152 -34.79 4.99 -20.35
CA PRO A 152 -34.17 4.81 -19.04
C PRO A 152 -35.08 4.01 -18.08
N ALA A 153 -34.52 3.10 -17.29
CA ALA A 153 -35.14 2.45 -16.11
C ALA A 153 -34.08 1.51 -15.49
N ASN A 154 -33.98 1.20 -14.19
CA ASN A 154 -34.67 1.68 -12.99
C ASN A 154 -33.77 1.30 -11.79
N ASN A 155 -33.85 2.09 -10.74
CA ASN A 155 -33.14 1.93 -9.47
C ASN A 155 -33.86 0.88 -8.61
N ILE A 156 -33.20 -0.21 -8.20
CA ILE A 156 -33.71 -1.15 -7.20
C ILE A 156 -32.55 -1.56 -6.29
N TYR A 157 -32.40 -0.87 -5.15
CA TYR A 157 -31.84 -1.46 -3.95
C TYR A 157 -32.88 -1.26 -2.84
N SER A 158 -33.55 -2.37 -2.53
CA SER A 158 -34.47 -2.54 -1.41
C SER A 158 -33.68 -2.56 -0.09
N GLN A 159 -34.14 -1.74 0.85
CA GLN A 159 -33.81 -1.83 2.28
C GLN A 159 -34.35 -3.14 2.87
N PRO A 160 -33.76 -3.62 3.98
CA PRO A 160 -34.57 -4.21 5.03
C PRO A 160 -34.54 -3.36 6.30
N SER A 161 -35.76 -3.11 6.75
CA SER A 161 -36.21 -2.47 7.98
C SER A 161 -35.68 -3.10 9.26
N THR A 162 -35.42 -2.24 10.22
CA THR A 162 -35.42 -2.46 11.68
C THR A 162 -36.60 -3.32 12.16
N GLN A 163 -36.32 -4.29 13.04
CA GLN A 163 -37.27 -4.72 14.06
C GLN A 163 -36.62 -4.68 15.44
N THR A 164 -37.10 -3.72 16.23
CA THR A 164 -37.02 -3.65 17.69
C THR A 164 -38.19 -4.45 18.25
N ILE A 165 -37.96 -5.45 19.10
CA ILE A 165 -38.97 -5.94 20.06
C ILE A 165 -38.27 -6.24 21.41
N ASN A 166 -38.37 -5.24 22.29
CA ASN A 166 -38.77 -5.25 23.71
C ASN A 166 -38.17 -6.23 24.74
N ASN A 167 -37.65 -5.59 25.80
CA ASN A 167 -37.30 -6.11 27.12
C ASN A 167 -38.52 -6.39 28.03
N MET A 168 -38.37 -7.43 28.87
CA MET A 168 -38.78 -7.61 30.30
C MET A 168 -40.25 -7.90 30.70
N PRO A 169 -40.57 -8.39 31.95
CA PRO A 169 -39.78 -9.03 33.05
C PRO A 169 -40.45 -10.26 33.78
N GLY A 170 -39.70 -10.93 34.70
CA GLY A 170 -40.20 -11.75 35.85
C GLY A 170 -40.76 -13.16 35.52
N VAL A 171 -40.78 -14.21 36.35
CA VAL A 171 -40.72 -14.45 37.81
C VAL A 171 -40.43 -15.96 38.00
N GLY A 172 -39.70 -16.36 39.06
CA GLY A 172 -39.61 -17.76 39.52
C GLY A 172 -38.24 -18.16 40.04
#